data_AF-A0A847GZZ4-F1
#
_entry.id   AF-A0A847GZZ4-F1
#
_cell.length_a   1.000
_cell.length_b   1.000
_cell.length_c   1.000
_cell.angle_alpha   90.00
_cell.angle_beta   90.00
_cell.angle_gamma   90.00
#
_symmetry.space_group_name_H-M   'P 1'
#
loop_
_entity.id
_entity.type
_entity.pdbx_description
1 polymer ?
#
loop_
_entity_poly.entity_id
_entity_poly.type
_entity_poly.pdbx_seq_one_letter_code
_entity_poly.pdbx_strand_id
1 'polypeptide(L)'
;MQQLFDEMYPQYGGSFCRVIDNYDPRAEDLIDDLKGEGNHPELTIGISVDMLDTGIDIPEIVNLVFAKPVYSYIKFWQMIGRGTRLCPNLFGPGLDKKKFLIFDHWGNFEYFDEHYTEAEPNGSGKSIQQVLFEERIRLAEAAIAAQDHQTFALACDLLLQDVRDLPDTAIAVRDKWREVKTVQQDGVIQRFDAATKSMLQTTIAPLMQWRNITGHLPAYECDVNCCRLQTAVVKQSARLADLRDDLVGCVAQLPINLNPVREKIAVIQRVKSGSFWEAPTVPAIEEVRRELRGIMKYRTRPTGPAPLPPKVLDVVEEEADVYRTQYRPRFAGLELIEYRSRVQALLTGLIDATPPLQKIRAGQPVTAEELDKFTALVLAQEPDLDLTDLLEYYPETAGNLAVAIRSIIGLDAETVNARFTAFAHQYTLNSTQLRFLDLLKNHIRDFGAIELDQLYETPFTALDKDGLDGVFPDEHQAEELVAIVESFSAGSPTKIAT
;
A
#
# COMPACT_ATOMS: atom_id res chain seq x y z
N MET A 1 -0.93 -27.61 7.38
CA MET A 1 -1.40 -27.95 6.02
C MET A 1 -0.76 -29.24 5.53
N GLN A 2 0.57 -29.34 5.40
CA GLN A 2 1.24 -30.60 5.01
C GLN A 2 0.83 -31.79 5.90
N GLN A 3 0.92 -31.65 7.22
CA GLN A 3 0.51 -32.71 8.16
C GLN A 3 -0.95 -33.17 7.96
N LEU A 4 -1.85 -32.23 7.68
CA LEU A 4 -3.27 -32.53 7.42
C LEU A 4 -3.43 -33.27 6.09
N PHE A 5 -2.68 -32.89 5.06
CA PHE A 5 -2.68 -33.59 3.77
C PHE A 5 -2.20 -35.03 3.94
N ASP A 6 -1.10 -35.24 4.67
CA ASP A 6 -0.54 -36.56 4.93
C ASP A 6 -1.50 -37.45 5.74
N GLU A 7 -2.28 -36.86 6.64
CA GLU A 7 -3.33 -37.55 7.40
C GLU A 7 -4.53 -37.94 6.52
N MET A 8 -4.98 -37.04 5.63
CA MET A 8 -6.13 -37.29 4.74
C MET A 8 -5.79 -38.21 3.56
N TYR A 9 -4.54 -38.22 3.11
CA TYR A 9 -4.08 -39.00 1.95
C TYR A 9 -2.83 -39.83 2.27
N PRO A 10 -2.90 -40.80 3.21
CA PRO A 10 -1.75 -41.58 3.65
C PRO A 10 -1.12 -42.44 2.53
N GLN A 11 -1.85 -42.73 1.45
CA GLN A 11 -1.37 -43.47 0.29
C GLN A 11 -0.21 -42.81 -0.45
N TYR A 12 -0.01 -41.50 -0.29
CA TYR A 12 1.06 -40.75 -0.98
C TYR A 12 2.37 -40.69 -0.21
N GLY A 13 2.49 -41.43 0.91
CA GLY A 13 3.76 -41.63 1.63
C GLY A 13 4.41 -40.36 2.17
N GLY A 14 3.68 -39.24 2.20
CA GLY A 14 4.12 -37.94 2.66
C GLY A 14 5.14 -37.22 1.77
N SER A 15 5.51 -37.72 0.59
CA SER A 15 6.43 -37.04 -0.34
C SER A 15 5.76 -36.22 -1.43
N PHE A 16 4.46 -36.43 -1.65
CA PHE A 16 3.66 -35.74 -2.67
C PHE A 16 3.43 -34.25 -2.39
N CYS A 17 3.45 -33.86 -1.11
CA CYS A 17 3.20 -32.50 -0.64
C CYS A 17 4.31 -32.07 0.33
N ARG A 18 4.96 -30.93 0.06
CA ARG A 18 6.07 -30.42 0.88
C ARG A 18 5.93 -28.94 1.17
N VAL A 19 6.33 -28.54 2.37
CA VAL A 19 6.56 -27.11 2.69
C VAL A 19 7.89 -26.69 2.09
N ILE A 20 7.87 -25.59 1.34
CA ILE A 20 9.03 -24.94 0.72
C ILE A 20 9.12 -23.54 1.35
N ASP A 21 10.05 -23.36 2.29
CA ASP A 21 10.26 -22.09 2.99
C ASP A 21 11.73 -21.65 2.97
N ASN A 22 11.98 -20.35 3.14
CA ASN A 22 13.32 -19.74 3.06
C ASN A 22 14.31 -20.27 4.12
N TYR A 23 13.82 -20.99 5.12
CA TYR A 23 14.62 -21.53 6.22
C TYR A 23 15.03 -22.98 5.97
N ASP A 24 14.44 -23.67 4.99
CA ASP A 24 14.86 -25.01 4.59
C ASP A 24 16.13 -24.96 3.73
N PRO A 25 17.25 -25.56 4.18
CA PRO A 25 18.48 -25.64 3.40
C PRO A 25 18.33 -26.37 2.06
N ARG A 26 17.24 -27.12 1.86
CA ARG A 26 16.91 -27.90 0.65
C ARG A 26 15.85 -27.23 -0.22
N ALA A 27 15.58 -25.94 -0.02
CA ALA A 27 14.62 -25.17 -0.81
C ALA A 27 14.81 -25.32 -2.33
N GLU A 28 16.05 -25.15 -2.82
CA GLU A 28 16.38 -25.28 -4.24
C GLU A 28 16.16 -26.71 -4.75
N ASP A 29 16.59 -27.72 -3.99
CA ASP A 29 16.38 -29.13 -4.35
C ASP A 29 14.88 -29.47 -4.46
N LEU A 30 14.06 -28.96 -3.53
CA LEU A 30 12.61 -29.14 -3.55
C LEU A 30 11.92 -28.40 -4.71
N ILE A 31 12.50 -27.29 -5.17
CA ILE A 31 12.02 -26.57 -6.35
C ILE A 31 12.32 -27.39 -7.62
N ASP A 32 13.51 -27.97 -7.72
CA ASP A 32 13.87 -28.82 -8.85
C ASP A 32 13.07 -30.13 -8.85
N ASP A 33 12.79 -30.70 -7.67
CA ASP A 33 11.83 -31.80 -7.51
C ASP A 33 10.43 -31.41 -8.03
N LEU A 34 9.95 -30.19 -7.72
CA LEU A 34 8.66 -29.69 -8.17
C LEU A 34 8.58 -29.41 -9.68
N LYS A 35 9.71 -29.09 -10.32
CA LYS A 35 9.83 -29.04 -11.79
C LYS A 35 9.86 -30.42 -12.44
N GLY A 36 10.09 -31.48 -11.66
CA GLY A 36 10.36 -32.83 -12.16
C GLY A 36 11.80 -33.04 -12.64
N GLU A 37 12.72 -32.12 -12.31
CA GLU A 37 14.16 -32.19 -12.63
C GLU A 37 15.00 -32.78 -11.49
N GLY A 38 14.41 -32.92 -10.29
CA GLY A 38 15.06 -33.38 -9.09
C GLY A 38 15.05 -34.91 -8.85
N ASN A 39 15.30 -35.31 -7.60
CA ASN A 39 15.40 -36.70 -7.18
C ASN A 39 14.06 -37.29 -6.71
N HIS A 40 13.04 -36.45 -6.49
CA HIS A 40 11.71 -36.83 -6.00
C HIS A 40 10.62 -36.45 -7.01
N PRO A 41 10.45 -37.22 -8.10
CA PRO A 41 9.48 -36.93 -9.16
C PRO A 41 8.02 -37.02 -8.69
N GLU A 42 7.77 -37.57 -7.50
CA GLU A 42 6.44 -37.64 -6.90
C GLU A 42 5.97 -36.32 -6.26
N LEU A 43 6.86 -35.35 -6.05
CA LEU A 43 6.49 -34.06 -5.48
C LEU A 43 5.64 -33.26 -6.47
N THR A 44 4.38 -33.01 -6.10
CA THR A 44 3.41 -32.31 -6.97
C THR A 44 2.85 -31.04 -6.32
N ILE A 45 2.83 -30.96 -4.99
CA ILE A 45 2.30 -29.80 -4.24
C ILE A 45 3.41 -29.15 -3.41
N GLY A 46 3.76 -27.90 -3.74
CA GLY A 46 4.60 -27.03 -2.93
C GLY A 46 3.78 -26.06 -2.09
N ILE A 47 3.90 -26.12 -0.76
CA ILE A 47 3.29 -25.17 0.18
C ILE A 47 4.33 -24.13 0.55
N SER A 48 4.13 -22.87 0.17
CA SER A 48 5.07 -21.78 0.47
C SER A 48 4.50 -20.76 1.44
N VAL A 49 5.35 -20.30 2.36
CA VAL A 49 5.12 -19.10 3.17
C VAL A 49 6.15 -18.07 2.72
N ASP A 50 5.74 -17.19 1.82
CA ASP A 50 6.48 -16.02 1.29
C ASP A 50 7.66 -16.29 0.33
N MET A 51 8.07 -17.55 0.14
CA MET A 51 9.26 -17.86 -0.68
C MET A 51 9.00 -17.87 -2.19
N LEU A 52 7.82 -18.33 -2.61
CA LEU A 52 7.41 -18.34 -4.02
C LEU A 52 7.02 -16.95 -4.58
N ASP A 53 7.06 -15.90 -3.75
CA ASP A 53 6.66 -14.54 -4.15
C ASP A 53 7.72 -13.88 -5.06
N THR A 54 9.01 -14.23 -4.90
CA THR A 54 10.12 -13.61 -5.65
C THR A 54 11.16 -14.62 -6.12
N GLY A 55 11.33 -14.74 -7.44
CA GLY A 55 12.54 -15.34 -8.05
C GLY A 55 12.42 -16.78 -8.54
N ILE A 56 11.37 -17.51 -8.18
CA ILE A 56 11.19 -18.91 -8.58
C ILE A 56 10.40 -18.98 -9.89
N ASP A 57 10.91 -19.80 -10.81
CA ASP A 57 10.43 -19.97 -12.18
C ASP A 57 10.14 -21.44 -12.47
N ILE A 58 8.85 -21.78 -12.54
CA ILE A 58 8.36 -23.14 -12.80
C ILE A 58 7.25 -23.05 -13.86
N PRO A 59 7.59 -23.17 -15.16
CA PRO A 59 6.62 -23.15 -16.26
C PRO A 59 5.51 -24.21 -16.14
N GLU A 60 5.79 -25.31 -15.46
CA GLU A 60 4.93 -26.49 -15.29
C GLU A 60 3.75 -26.25 -14.34
N ILE A 61 3.69 -25.11 -13.62
CA ILE A 61 2.60 -24.81 -12.67
C ILE A 61 1.25 -24.75 -13.39
N VAL A 62 0.33 -25.66 -13.08
CA VAL A 62 -1.03 -25.67 -13.67
C VAL A 62 -2.11 -25.19 -12.72
N ASN A 63 -1.83 -25.14 -11.41
CA ASN A 63 -2.78 -24.74 -10.38
C ASN A 63 -2.09 -23.81 -9.37
N LEU A 64 -2.72 -22.69 -9.05
CA LEU A 64 -2.34 -21.81 -7.94
C LEU A 64 -3.45 -21.82 -6.89
N VAL A 65 -3.09 -21.95 -5.62
CA VAL A 65 -4.05 -22.03 -4.51
C VAL A 65 -3.75 -20.92 -3.51
N PHE A 66 -4.67 -19.95 -3.40
CA PHE A 66 -4.64 -18.94 -2.35
C PHE A 66 -5.31 -19.49 -1.09
N ALA A 67 -4.47 -19.97 -0.17
CA ALA A 67 -4.89 -20.48 1.13
C ALA A 67 -4.62 -19.51 2.30
N LYS A 68 -4.40 -18.22 1.98
CA LYS A 68 -4.23 -17.12 2.95
C LYS A 68 -4.72 -15.80 2.32
N PRO A 69 -5.08 -14.79 3.13
CA PRO A 69 -5.34 -13.45 2.60
C PRO A 69 -4.05 -12.81 2.08
N VAL A 70 -4.15 -12.11 0.96
CA VAL A 70 -3.09 -11.34 0.32
C VAL A 70 -3.44 -9.86 0.42
N TYR A 71 -2.65 -9.10 1.17
CA TYR A 71 -2.94 -7.68 1.42
C TYR A 71 -2.27 -6.72 0.44
N SER A 72 -1.30 -7.18 -0.36
CA SER A 72 -0.56 -6.33 -1.29
C SER A 72 -0.95 -6.63 -2.72
N TYR A 73 -1.42 -5.61 -3.43
CA TYR A 73 -1.79 -5.68 -4.85
C TYR A 73 -0.63 -6.18 -5.72
N ILE A 74 0.58 -5.64 -5.47
CA ILE A 74 1.79 -6.02 -6.19
C ILE A 74 2.12 -7.50 -5.94
N LYS A 75 2.05 -7.97 -4.68
CA LYS A 75 2.31 -9.39 -4.36
C LYS A 75 1.26 -10.31 -4.98
N PHE A 76 -0.01 -9.91 -4.96
CA PHE A 76 -1.10 -10.66 -5.55
C PHE A 76 -0.86 -10.95 -7.04
N TRP A 77 -0.51 -9.92 -7.82
CA TRP A 77 -0.17 -10.08 -9.23
C TRP A 77 1.14 -10.82 -9.46
N GLN A 78 2.14 -10.64 -8.59
CA GLN A 78 3.38 -11.43 -8.65
C GLN A 78 3.11 -12.93 -8.44
N MET A 79 2.20 -13.29 -7.53
CA MET A 79 1.78 -14.67 -7.30
C MET A 79 1.05 -15.24 -8.53
N ILE A 80 0.11 -14.48 -9.13
CA ILE A 80 -0.59 -14.88 -10.36
C ILE A 80 0.37 -15.08 -11.52
N GLY A 81 1.34 -14.17 -11.68
CA GLY A 81 2.35 -14.20 -12.74
C GLY A 81 3.22 -15.47 -12.74
N ARG A 82 3.24 -16.26 -11.66
CA ARG A 82 3.91 -17.57 -11.63
C ARG A 82 3.22 -18.60 -12.51
N GLY A 83 1.90 -18.52 -12.65
CA GLY A 83 1.11 -19.47 -13.44
C GLY A 83 1.07 -19.18 -14.94
N THR A 84 1.44 -17.98 -15.38
CA THR A 84 1.19 -17.49 -16.75
C THR A 84 2.14 -18.05 -17.81
N ARG A 85 3.26 -18.64 -17.40
CA ARG A 85 4.27 -19.19 -18.32
C ARG A 85 3.71 -20.37 -19.13
N LEU A 86 3.89 -20.32 -20.44
CA LEU A 86 3.59 -21.41 -21.35
C LEU A 86 4.63 -22.53 -21.18
N CYS A 87 4.18 -23.78 -21.25
CA CYS A 87 5.05 -24.96 -21.17
C CYS A 87 4.66 -25.95 -22.29
N PRO A 88 5.50 -26.11 -23.34
CA PRO A 88 5.24 -27.05 -24.42
C PRO A 88 5.29 -28.51 -23.96
N ASN A 89 4.44 -29.36 -24.53
CA ASN A 89 4.37 -30.80 -24.25
C ASN A 89 4.13 -31.20 -22.78
N LEU A 90 3.67 -30.29 -21.90
CA LEU A 90 3.48 -30.56 -20.47
C LEU A 90 2.53 -31.74 -20.22
N PHE A 91 1.47 -31.87 -21.02
CA PHE A 91 0.48 -32.94 -20.86
C PHE A 91 0.72 -34.12 -21.81
N GLY A 92 1.87 -34.16 -22.49
CA GLY A 92 2.24 -35.16 -23.48
C GLY A 92 2.61 -34.55 -24.84
N PRO A 93 3.08 -35.37 -25.80
CA PRO A 93 3.55 -34.89 -27.11
C PRO A 93 2.48 -34.08 -27.85
N GLY A 94 2.75 -32.80 -28.12
CA GLY A 94 1.85 -31.85 -28.78
C GLY A 94 0.76 -31.25 -27.88
N LEU A 95 0.79 -31.52 -26.58
CA LEU A 95 -0.20 -31.02 -25.62
C LEU A 95 0.43 -30.01 -24.65
N ASP A 96 0.35 -28.74 -25.04
CA ASP A 96 0.95 -27.62 -24.32
C ASP A 96 0.05 -27.09 -23.19
N LYS A 97 0.68 -26.47 -22.20
CA LYS A 97 0.00 -25.64 -21.21
C LYS A 97 -0.48 -24.35 -21.85
N LYS A 98 -1.81 -24.21 -21.98
CA LYS A 98 -2.49 -23.00 -22.50
C LYS A 98 -3.17 -22.15 -21.43
N LYS A 99 -3.45 -22.75 -20.27
CA LYS A 99 -4.13 -22.12 -19.15
C LYS A 99 -3.68 -22.75 -17.85
N PHE A 100 -3.91 -22.04 -16.76
CA PHE A 100 -3.76 -22.54 -15.39
C PHE A 100 -5.02 -22.21 -14.61
N LEU A 101 -5.24 -22.89 -13.49
CA LEU A 101 -6.38 -22.65 -12.62
C LEU A 101 -5.92 -21.91 -11.37
N ILE A 102 -6.82 -21.08 -10.84
CA ILE A 102 -6.63 -20.38 -9.58
C ILE A 102 -7.76 -20.81 -8.65
N PHE A 103 -7.39 -21.26 -7.46
CA PHE A 103 -8.31 -21.59 -6.38
C PHE A 103 -8.15 -20.53 -5.29
N ASP A 104 -9.17 -19.72 -5.07
CA ASP A 104 -9.15 -18.66 -4.07
C ASP A 104 -10.09 -18.98 -2.92
N HIS A 105 -9.52 -19.43 -1.79
CA HIS A 105 -10.30 -19.78 -0.60
C HIS A 105 -10.51 -18.59 0.36
N TRP A 106 -9.96 -17.41 0.04
CA TRP A 106 -9.96 -16.25 0.93
C TRP A 106 -10.58 -14.98 0.32
N GLY A 107 -11.14 -15.05 -0.88
CA GLY A 107 -11.79 -13.90 -1.52
C GLY A 107 -10.81 -12.78 -1.89
N ASN A 108 -9.57 -13.14 -2.24
CA ASN A 108 -8.55 -12.19 -2.67
C ASN A 108 -8.93 -11.45 -3.96
N PHE A 109 -9.58 -12.13 -4.92
CA PHE A 109 -10.05 -11.46 -6.15
C PHE A 109 -11.12 -10.41 -5.83
N GLU A 110 -12.12 -10.77 -5.03
CA GLU A 110 -13.18 -9.86 -4.58
C GLU A 110 -12.57 -8.66 -3.83
N TYR A 111 -11.61 -8.90 -2.95
CA TYR A 111 -10.89 -7.85 -2.21
C TYR A 111 -10.16 -6.85 -3.12
N PHE A 112 -9.59 -7.29 -4.24
CA PHE A 112 -8.86 -6.39 -5.16
C PHE A 112 -9.74 -5.81 -6.28
N ASP A 113 -10.91 -6.38 -6.56
CA ASP A 113 -11.92 -5.82 -7.46
C ASP A 113 -12.74 -4.70 -6.84
N GLU A 114 -12.95 -4.74 -5.52
CA GLU A 114 -13.59 -3.67 -4.77
C GLU A 114 -12.67 -2.44 -4.71
N HIS A 115 -12.71 -1.62 -5.75
CA HIS A 115 -12.10 -0.29 -5.87
C HIS A 115 -10.76 -0.17 -5.11
N TYR A 116 -9.66 -0.57 -5.75
CA TYR A 116 -8.32 -0.24 -5.28
C TYR A 116 -8.17 1.29 -5.20
N THR A 117 -8.55 1.84 -4.06
CA THR A 117 -8.06 3.11 -3.57
C THR A 117 -6.76 2.73 -2.89
N GLU A 118 -5.65 3.32 -3.31
CA GLU A 118 -4.37 3.14 -2.66
C GLU A 118 -4.58 3.36 -1.16
N ALA A 119 -4.61 2.26 -0.40
CA ALA A 119 -4.75 2.34 1.03
C ALA A 119 -3.44 2.97 1.50
N GLU A 120 -3.45 4.28 1.75
CA GLU A 120 -2.59 4.80 2.80
C GLU A 120 -2.76 3.83 3.98
N PRO A 121 -1.67 3.27 4.54
CA PRO A 121 -1.74 2.18 5.49
C PRO A 121 -2.38 2.65 6.81
N ASN A 122 -3.70 2.79 6.80
CA ASN A 122 -4.54 3.09 7.94
C ASN A 122 -5.24 1.78 8.30
N GLY A 123 -4.51 0.89 8.97
CA GLY A 123 -5.13 -0.36 9.41
C GLY A 123 -4.24 -1.40 10.10
N SER A 124 -2.92 -1.29 10.07
CA SER A 124 -2.10 -2.04 11.04
C SER A 124 -2.07 -1.24 12.34
N GLY A 125 -2.52 -1.83 13.45
CA GLY A 125 -2.40 -1.19 14.76
C GLY A 125 -0.96 -0.73 14.99
N LYS A 126 -0.77 0.46 15.55
CA LYS A 126 0.56 1.05 15.77
C LYS A 126 1.49 0.02 16.40
N SER A 127 2.68 -0.16 15.81
CA SER A 127 3.69 -1.06 16.38
C SER A 127 4.02 -0.63 17.82
N ILE A 128 4.39 -1.59 18.68
CA ILE A 128 4.74 -1.27 20.08
C ILE A 128 5.87 -0.23 20.18
N GLN A 129 6.77 -0.21 19.19
CA GLN A 129 7.85 0.77 19.08
C GLN A 129 7.34 2.16 18.73
N GLN A 130 6.40 2.25 17.79
CA GLN A 130 5.73 3.51 17.48
C GLN A 130 4.95 4.01 18.69
N VAL A 131 4.22 3.13 19.39
CA VAL A 131 3.52 3.51 20.63
C VAL A 131 4.51 4.03 21.66
N LEU A 132 5.62 3.33 21.92
CA LEU A 132 6.65 3.76 22.87
C LEU A 132 7.24 5.13 22.51
N PHE A 133 7.54 5.34 21.23
CA PHE A 133 8.08 6.61 20.74
C PHE A 133 7.08 7.75 20.94
N GLU A 134 5.80 7.53 20.62
CA GLU A 134 4.73 8.51 20.85
C GLU A 134 4.52 8.81 22.35
N GLU A 135 4.59 7.81 23.23
CA GLU A 135 4.51 8.06 24.68
C GLU A 135 5.71 8.88 25.18
N ARG A 136 6.91 8.71 24.60
CA ARG A 136 8.09 9.54 24.93
C ARG A 136 7.92 10.99 24.46
N ILE A 137 7.29 11.20 23.30
CA ILE A 137 6.90 12.55 22.84
C ILE A 137 5.92 13.18 23.84
N ARG A 138 4.89 12.43 24.29
CA ARG A 138 3.93 12.91 25.30
C ARG A 138 4.58 13.22 26.64
N LEU A 139 5.59 12.46 27.04
CA LEU A 139 6.36 12.74 28.25
C LEU A 139 7.12 14.08 28.11
N ALA A 140 7.78 14.32 26.98
CA ALA A 140 8.46 15.59 26.71
C ALA A 140 7.47 16.77 26.70
N GLU A 141 6.29 16.60 26.10
CA GLU A 141 5.23 17.62 26.13
C GLU A 141 4.74 17.91 27.55
N ALA A 142 4.53 16.87 28.35
CA ALA A 142 4.14 17.02 29.75
C ALA A 142 5.21 17.75 30.57
N ALA A 143 6.48 17.42 30.33
CA ALA A 143 7.61 18.03 31.02
C ALA A 143 7.74 19.53 30.70
N ILE A 144 7.58 19.92 29.43
CA ILE A 144 7.54 21.34 29.04
C ILE A 144 6.39 22.06 29.74
N ALA A 145 5.19 21.49 29.71
CA ALA A 145 4.00 22.08 30.34
C ALA A 145 4.16 22.26 31.86
N ALA A 146 4.87 21.33 32.52
CA ALA A 146 5.18 21.38 33.95
C ALA A 146 6.48 22.15 34.28
N GLN A 147 7.19 22.69 33.29
CA GLN A 147 8.51 23.33 33.45
C GLN A 147 9.57 22.41 34.12
N ASP A 148 9.48 21.09 33.90
CA ASP A 148 10.40 20.09 34.42
C ASP A 148 11.53 19.82 33.41
N HIS A 149 12.65 20.54 33.58
CA HIS A 149 13.81 20.41 32.72
C HIS A 149 14.49 19.02 32.78
N GLN A 150 14.46 18.35 33.94
CA GLN A 150 15.11 17.05 34.09
C GLN A 150 14.35 15.97 33.34
N THR A 151 13.03 15.96 33.47
CA THR A 151 12.18 15.02 32.74
C THR A 151 12.19 15.29 31.24
N PHE A 152 12.24 16.56 30.84
CA PHE A 152 12.36 16.92 29.43
C PHE A 152 13.66 16.40 28.81
N ALA A 153 14.80 16.61 29.48
CA ALA A 153 16.09 16.10 29.02
C ALA A 153 16.09 14.57 28.90
N LEU A 154 15.54 13.87 29.90
CA LEU A 154 15.38 12.41 29.86
C LEU A 154 14.56 11.96 28.65
N ALA A 155 13.42 12.61 28.38
CA ALA A 155 12.57 12.26 27.24
C ALA A 155 13.29 12.50 25.90
N CYS A 156 14.02 13.61 25.76
CA CYS A 156 14.82 13.90 24.56
C CYS A 156 15.92 12.85 24.34
N ASP A 157 16.63 12.44 25.40
CA ASP A 157 17.68 11.42 25.31
C ASP A 157 17.12 10.07 24.87
N LEU A 158 15.96 9.68 25.41
CA LEU A 158 15.26 8.46 25.02
C LEU A 158 14.76 8.51 23.57
N LEU A 159 14.20 9.64 23.12
CA LEU A 159 13.81 9.83 21.73
C LEU A 159 15.03 9.74 20.80
N LEU A 160 16.13 10.40 21.14
CA LEU A 160 17.36 10.37 20.36
C LEU A 160 17.93 8.95 20.23
N GLN A 161 17.89 8.17 21.31
CA GLN A 161 18.28 6.75 21.29
C GLN A 161 17.40 5.95 20.32
N ASP A 162 16.08 6.14 20.34
CA ASP A 162 15.19 5.43 19.42
C ASP A 162 15.48 5.77 17.95
N VAL A 163 15.74 7.05 17.63
CA VAL A 163 16.08 7.47 16.25
C VAL A 163 17.45 6.94 15.83
N ARG A 164 18.42 6.82 16.75
CA ARG A 164 19.74 6.23 16.48
C ARG A 164 19.67 4.72 16.25
N ASP A 165 18.69 4.05 16.85
CA ASP A 165 18.48 2.61 16.72
C ASP A 165 17.67 2.22 15.45
N LEU A 166 17.25 3.18 14.62
CA LEU A 166 16.60 2.87 13.35
C LEU A 166 17.58 2.20 12.38
N PRO A 167 17.15 1.14 11.65
CA PRO A 167 18.04 0.46 10.71
C PRO A 167 18.26 1.30 9.45
N ASP A 168 19.51 1.70 9.23
CA ASP A 168 19.93 2.46 8.03
C ASP A 168 19.71 1.68 6.70
N THR A 169 19.50 0.36 6.78
CA THR A 169 19.29 -0.53 5.62
C THR A 169 17.82 -0.62 5.15
N ALA A 170 16.85 -0.24 5.99
CA ALA A 170 15.44 -0.35 5.63
C ALA A 170 15.06 0.73 4.58
N ILE A 171 14.38 0.31 3.50
CA ILE A 171 14.02 1.20 2.38
C ILE A 171 13.20 2.40 2.87
N ALA A 172 12.17 2.17 3.69
CA ALA A 172 11.35 3.23 4.26
C ALA A 172 12.14 4.25 5.11
N VAL A 173 13.23 3.81 5.77
CA VAL A 173 14.13 4.71 6.50
C VAL A 173 15.02 5.50 5.53
N ARG A 174 15.47 4.87 4.44
CA ARG A 174 16.28 5.51 3.40
C ARG A 174 15.49 6.57 2.62
N ASP A 175 14.20 6.35 2.38
CA ASP A 175 13.33 7.33 1.72
C ASP A 175 13.16 8.62 2.54
N LYS A 176 13.31 8.52 3.86
CA LYS A 176 13.25 9.64 4.83
C LYS A 176 14.61 9.94 5.47
N TRP A 177 15.70 9.59 4.78
CA TRP A 177 17.07 9.66 5.33
C TRP A 177 17.46 11.06 5.79
N ARG A 178 17.06 12.09 5.04
CA ARG A 178 17.40 13.49 5.37
C ARG A 178 16.78 13.91 6.69
N GLU A 179 15.51 13.56 6.91
CA GLU A 179 14.75 13.84 8.12
C GLU A 179 15.33 13.06 9.30
N VAL A 180 15.60 11.76 9.12
CA VAL A 180 16.23 10.92 10.15
C VAL A 180 17.59 11.49 10.57
N LYS A 181 18.47 11.83 9.61
CA LYS A 181 19.78 12.42 9.92
C LYS A 181 19.67 13.80 10.57
N THR A 182 18.68 14.59 10.20
CA THR A 182 18.43 15.89 10.84
C THR A 182 18.06 15.70 12.30
N VAL A 183 17.14 14.77 12.60
CA VAL A 183 16.71 14.48 13.98
C VAL A 183 17.83 13.83 14.82
N GLN A 184 18.74 13.08 14.19
CA GLN A 184 19.92 12.50 14.87
C GLN A 184 20.97 13.54 15.30
N GLN A 185 20.93 14.78 14.77
CA GLN A 185 21.86 15.83 15.16
C GLN A 185 21.60 16.30 16.59
N ASP A 186 22.68 16.49 17.35
CA ASP A 186 22.59 16.96 18.73
C ASP A 186 21.92 18.34 18.78
N GLY A 187 20.99 18.52 19.72
CA GLY A 187 20.27 19.77 19.92
C GLY A 187 18.95 19.88 19.15
N VAL A 188 18.72 19.09 18.09
CA VAL A 188 17.48 19.20 17.28
C VAL A 188 16.25 18.77 18.08
N ILE A 189 16.29 17.59 18.69
CA ILE A 189 15.17 17.10 19.52
C ILE A 189 14.95 18.02 20.73
N GLN A 190 16.02 18.59 21.29
CA GLN A 190 15.96 19.48 22.45
C GLN A 190 15.29 20.82 22.15
N ARG A 191 15.24 21.26 20.88
CA ARG A 191 14.47 22.46 20.49
C ARG A 191 12.97 22.25 20.65
N PHE A 192 12.49 21.06 20.29
CA PHE A 192 11.12 20.59 20.45
C PHE A 192 10.04 21.63 20.05
N ASP A 193 10.32 22.39 19.00
CA ASP A 193 9.39 23.36 18.41
C ASP A 193 8.28 22.65 17.61
N ALA A 194 7.28 23.40 17.13
CA ALA A 194 6.14 22.82 16.42
C ALA A 194 6.55 22.00 15.18
N ALA A 195 7.59 22.45 14.47
CA ALA A 195 8.13 21.74 13.30
C ALA A 195 8.81 20.42 13.72
N THR A 196 9.64 20.46 14.77
CA THR A 196 10.32 19.27 15.30
C THR A 196 9.30 18.25 15.81
N LYS A 197 8.26 18.70 16.54
CA LYS A 197 7.19 17.81 17.01
C LYS A 197 6.44 17.15 15.86
N SER A 198 6.07 17.93 14.85
CA SER A 198 5.40 17.41 13.66
C SER A 198 6.27 16.36 12.98
N MET A 199 7.55 16.64 12.74
CA MET A 199 8.50 15.70 12.16
C MET A 199 8.62 14.41 12.99
N LEU A 200 8.72 14.51 14.32
CA LEU A 200 8.78 13.35 15.21
C LEU A 200 7.51 12.49 15.12
N GLN A 201 6.32 13.12 15.11
CA GLN A 201 5.03 12.42 15.14
C GLN A 201 4.61 11.84 13.78
N THR A 202 4.78 12.59 12.69
CA THR A 202 4.24 12.21 11.38
C THR A 202 5.26 11.46 10.53
N THR A 203 6.55 11.78 10.67
CA THR A 203 7.61 11.22 9.82
C THR A 203 8.41 10.16 10.55
N ILE A 204 8.90 10.43 11.76
CA ILE A 204 9.80 9.53 12.48
C ILE A 204 9.06 8.41 13.22
N ALA A 205 7.93 8.70 13.87
CA ALA A 205 7.19 7.69 14.65
C ALA A 205 6.75 6.48 13.81
N PRO A 206 6.23 6.62 12.57
CA PRO A 206 5.89 5.47 11.74
C PRO A 206 7.11 4.61 11.35
N LEU A 207 8.31 5.19 11.30
CA LEU A 207 9.54 4.43 10.99
C LEU A 207 9.96 3.48 12.11
N MET A 208 9.45 3.68 13.33
CA MET A 208 9.75 2.83 14.49
C MET A 208 9.29 1.38 14.30
N GLN A 209 8.32 1.14 13.41
CA GLN A 209 7.87 -0.22 13.07
C GLN A 209 9.00 -1.10 12.48
N TRP A 210 10.03 -0.48 11.90
CA TRP A 210 11.15 -1.19 11.28
C TRP A 210 12.25 -1.61 12.27
N ARG A 211 12.13 -1.23 13.55
CA ARG A 211 13.07 -1.66 14.60
C ARG A 211 12.89 -3.15 14.91
N ASN A 212 13.99 -3.87 15.02
CA ASN A 212 13.96 -5.28 15.41
C ASN A 212 13.55 -5.43 16.88
N ILE A 213 12.43 -6.09 17.13
CA ILE A 213 11.89 -6.35 18.48
C ILE A 213 11.93 -7.83 18.89
N THR A 214 12.53 -8.69 18.07
CA THR A 214 12.52 -10.15 18.26
C THR A 214 13.10 -10.51 19.64
N GLY A 215 12.29 -11.19 20.46
CA GLY A 215 12.69 -11.59 21.82
C GLY A 215 12.67 -10.47 22.89
N HIS A 216 12.30 -9.23 22.52
CA HIS A 216 12.33 -8.07 23.41
C HIS A 216 10.95 -7.45 23.69
N LEU A 217 9.87 -8.01 23.14
CA LEU A 217 8.50 -7.49 23.31
C LEU A 217 8.12 -7.21 24.78
N PRO A 218 8.33 -8.11 25.76
CA PRO A 218 8.00 -7.83 27.17
C PRO A 218 8.78 -6.67 27.79
N ALA A 219 10.00 -6.40 27.29
CA ALA A 219 10.80 -5.25 27.73
C ALA A 219 10.18 -3.93 27.24
N TYR A 220 9.72 -3.89 25.98
CA TYR A 220 9.08 -2.71 25.40
C TYR A 220 7.69 -2.45 25.98
N GLU A 221 6.91 -3.48 26.29
CA GLU A 221 5.65 -3.34 27.05
C GLU A 221 5.90 -2.68 28.42
N CYS A 222 6.97 -3.08 29.12
CA CYS A 222 7.38 -2.47 30.37
C CYS A 222 7.85 -1.03 30.18
N ASP A 223 8.64 -0.75 29.13
CA ASP A 223 9.09 0.61 28.80
C ASP A 223 7.89 1.53 28.52
N VAL A 224 6.86 1.07 27.79
CA VAL A 224 5.62 1.83 27.53
C VAL A 224 4.88 2.16 28.83
N ASN A 225 4.69 1.16 29.71
CA ASN A 225 4.02 1.38 30.98
C ASN A 225 4.80 2.38 31.86
N CYS A 226 6.13 2.23 31.96
CA CYS A 226 6.98 3.17 32.70
C CYS A 226 6.89 4.60 32.14
N CYS A 227 6.88 4.77 30.81
CA CYS A 227 6.74 6.09 30.18
C CYS A 227 5.38 6.75 30.48
N ARG A 228 4.31 5.94 30.49
CA ARG A 228 2.96 6.39 30.90
C ARG A 228 2.91 6.77 32.38
N LEU A 229 3.55 6.00 33.25
CA LEU A 229 3.68 6.31 34.67
C LEU A 229 4.43 7.64 34.89
N GLN A 230 5.57 7.83 34.22
CA GLN A 230 6.33 9.09 34.29
C GLN A 230 5.46 10.27 33.86
N THR A 231 4.72 10.12 32.77
CA THR A 231 3.79 11.16 32.28
C THR A 231 2.66 11.43 33.28
N ALA A 232 2.10 10.38 33.90
CA ALA A 232 1.05 10.49 34.90
C ALA A 232 1.53 11.19 36.18
N VAL A 233 2.78 10.95 36.60
CA VAL A 233 3.44 11.66 37.72
C VAL A 233 3.57 13.14 37.42
N VAL A 234 4.12 13.50 36.25
CA VAL A 234 4.28 14.91 35.84
C VAL A 234 2.94 15.64 35.77
N LYS A 235 1.90 14.97 35.25
CA LYS A 235 0.55 15.54 35.10
C LYS A 235 -0.33 15.44 36.37
N GLN A 236 0.14 14.79 37.44
CA GLN A 236 -0.67 14.45 38.62
C GLN A 236 -2.01 13.76 38.24
N SER A 237 -1.94 12.81 37.31
CA SER A 237 -3.13 12.16 36.74
C SER A 237 -3.71 11.08 37.67
N ALA A 238 -5.05 10.97 37.71
CA ALA A 238 -5.75 9.89 38.39
C ALA A 238 -5.41 8.49 37.84
N ARG A 239 -4.94 8.40 36.59
CA ARG A 239 -4.49 7.14 35.95
C ARG A 239 -3.24 6.53 36.59
N LEU A 240 -2.56 7.26 37.47
CA LEU A 240 -1.36 6.77 38.15
C LEU A 240 -1.62 5.46 38.91
N ALA A 241 -2.80 5.33 39.54
CA ALA A 241 -3.18 4.12 40.28
C ALA A 241 -3.31 2.90 39.36
N ASP A 242 -4.05 3.03 38.25
CA ASP A 242 -4.24 1.94 37.28
C ASP A 242 -2.90 1.48 36.68
N LEU A 243 -2.08 2.43 36.25
CA LEU A 243 -0.77 2.14 35.65
C LEU A 243 0.20 1.51 36.67
N ARG A 244 0.12 1.92 37.94
CA ARG A 244 0.86 1.30 39.04
C ARG A 244 0.46 -0.16 39.18
N ASP A 245 -0.84 -0.44 39.24
CA ASP A 245 -1.35 -1.79 39.45
C ASP A 245 -0.96 -2.70 38.28
N ASP A 246 -0.98 -2.18 37.05
CA ASP A 246 -0.48 -2.87 35.86
C ASP A 246 1.00 -3.24 36.00
N LEU A 247 1.86 -2.29 36.43
CA LEU A 247 3.29 -2.55 36.59
C LEU A 247 3.54 -3.56 37.73
N VAL A 248 2.86 -3.41 38.87
CA VAL A 248 2.96 -4.33 40.01
C VAL A 248 2.51 -5.74 39.59
N GLY A 249 1.42 -5.86 38.82
CA GLY A 249 0.94 -7.13 38.26
C GLY A 249 1.95 -7.76 37.30
N CYS A 250 2.58 -6.97 36.42
CA CYS A 250 3.64 -7.43 35.53
C CYS A 250 4.86 -7.96 36.31
N VAL A 251 5.28 -7.23 37.35
CA VAL A 251 6.43 -7.60 38.19
C VAL A 251 6.12 -8.83 39.06
N ALA A 252 4.88 -9.01 39.50
CA ALA A 252 4.48 -10.18 40.29
C ALA A 252 4.55 -11.50 39.50
N GLN A 253 4.52 -11.45 38.16
CA GLN A 253 4.65 -12.61 37.27
C GLN A 253 6.10 -13.07 37.06
N LEU A 254 7.09 -12.39 37.65
CA LEU A 254 8.50 -12.75 37.53
C LEU A 254 8.87 -13.91 38.48
N PRO A 255 9.44 -15.02 37.96
CA PRO A 255 9.82 -16.17 38.77
C PRO A 255 11.09 -15.88 39.59
N ILE A 256 10.94 -15.78 40.91
CA ILE A 256 12.01 -15.41 41.86
C ILE A 256 13.14 -16.46 41.92
N ASN A 257 12.86 -17.70 41.50
CA ASN A 257 13.84 -18.79 41.47
C ASN A 257 14.89 -18.66 40.35
N LEU A 258 14.70 -17.78 39.36
CA LEU A 258 15.70 -17.55 38.30
C LEU A 258 16.80 -16.60 38.77
N ASN A 259 18.07 -16.94 38.52
CA ASN A 259 19.24 -16.12 38.92
C ASN A 259 19.15 -14.66 38.44
N PRO A 260 18.82 -14.35 37.17
CA PRO A 260 18.71 -12.96 36.70
C PRO A 260 17.61 -12.17 37.41
N VAL A 261 16.51 -12.83 37.82
CA VAL A 261 15.40 -12.19 38.56
C VAL A 261 15.81 -11.97 40.01
N ARG A 262 16.51 -12.93 40.62
CA ARG A 262 16.99 -12.84 42.01
C ARG A 262 17.99 -11.70 42.21
N GLU A 263 18.85 -11.43 41.23
CA GLU A 263 19.77 -10.29 41.25
C GLU A 263 19.04 -8.94 41.34
N LYS A 264 17.81 -8.86 40.82
CA LYS A 264 16.98 -7.63 40.82
C LYS A 264 15.88 -7.64 41.87
N ILE A 265 15.93 -8.56 42.86
CA ILE A 265 14.85 -8.75 43.83
C ILE A 265 14.58 -7.50 44.69
N ALA A 266 15.61 -6.71 45.00
CA ALA A 266 15.45 -5.48 45.77
C ALA A 266 14.56 -4.47 45.03
N VAL A 267 14.74 -4.33 43.72
CA VAL A 267 13.93 -3.44 42.87
C VAL A 267 12.51 -3.98 42.74
N ILE A 268 12.35 -5.30 42.58
CA ILE A 268 11.04 -5.96 42.52
C ILE A 268 10.25 -5.71 43.82
N GLN A 269 10.86 -5.90 44.99
CA GLN A 269 10.21 -5.66 46.27
C GLN A 269 9.90 -4.17 46.48
N ARG A 270 10.79 -3.27 46.06
CA ARG A 270 10.55 -1.82 46.08
C ARG A 270 9.30 -1.45 45.28
N VAL A 271 9.15 -1.96 44.06
CA VAL A 271 7.97 -1.70 43.21
C VAL A 271 6.69 -2.29 43.80
N LYS A 272 6.77 -3.46 44.44
CA LYS A 272 5.62 -4.10 45.11
C LYS A 272 5.24 -3.41 46.43
N SER A 273 6.15 -2.66 47.04
CA SER A 273 5.88 -1.97 48.31
C SER A 273 4.97 -0.75 48.09
N GLY A 274 4.02 -0.53 49.01
CA GLY A 274 3.14 0.65 48.95
C GLY A 274 3.90 1.97 49.13
N SER A 275 4.99 1.97 49.90
CA SER A 275 5.78 3.17 50.22
C SER A 275 6.46 3.81 49.02
N PHE A 276 6.86 3.03 48.00
CA PHE A 276 7.42 3.56 46.76
C PHE A 276 6.43 4.47 46.01
N TRP A 277 5.12 4.23 46.19
CA TRP A 277 4.06 4.91 45.46
C TRP A 277 3.41 6.07 46.23
N GLU A 278 3.87 6.38 47.45
CA GLU A 278 3.38 7.53 48.23
C GLU A 278 3.85 8.87 47.62
N ALA A 279 5.07 8.92 47.10
CA ALA A 279 5.65 10.08 46.43
C ALA A 279 6.55 9.65 45.25
N PRO A 280 5.97 9.08 44.17
CA PRO A 280 6.74 8.57 43.05
C PRO A 280 7.36 9.74 42.26
N THR A 281 8.61 9.58 41.83
CA THR A 281 9.32 10.56 41.01
C THR A 281 9.70 9.96 39.66
N VAL A 282 9.82 10.80 38.63
CA VAL A 282 10.22 10.37 37.28
C VAL A 282 11.57 9.65 37.29
N PRO A 283 12.63 10.13 37.97
CA PRO A 283 13.91 9.43 38.04
C PRO A 283 13.82 8.05 38.69
N ALA A 284 12.98 7.90 39.72
CA ALA A 284 12.79 6.61 40.39
C ALA A 284 12.09 5.59 39.49
N ILE A 285 11.10 6.02 38.69
CA ILE A 285 10.45 5.17 37.68
C ILE A 285 11.42 4.82 36.55
N GLU A 286 12.28 5.76 36.14
CA GLU A 286 13.31 5.49 35.12
C GLU A 286 14.34 4.45 35.58
N GLU A 287 14.75 4.50 36.85
CA GLU A 287 15.60 3.48 37.45
C GLU A 287 14.92 2.10 37.42
N VAL A 288 13.65 2.04 37.81
CA VAL A 288 12.84 0.79 37.74
C VAL A 288 12.80 0.25 36.31
N ARG A 289 12.54 1.11 35.31
CA ARG A 289 12.52 0.72 33.90
C ARG A 289 13.84 0.09 33.46
N ARG A 290 14.97 0.74 33.76
CA ARG A 290 16.32 0.26 33.39
C ARG A 290 16.65 -1.08 34.04
N GLU A 291 16.36 -1.23 35.32
CA GLU A 291 16.68 -2.41 36.10
C GLU A 291 15.80 -3.62 35.74
N LEU A 292 14.53 -3.39 35.43
CA LEU A 292 13.56 -4.47 35.21
C LEU A 292 13.43 -4.89 33.74
N ARG A 293 13.66 -4.01 32.75
CA ARG A 293 13.41 -4.32 31.33
C ARG A 293 14.10 -5.60 30.84
N GLY A 294 15.33 -5.86 31.30
CA GLY A 294 16.12 -7.03 30.87
C GLY A 294 15.58 -8.37 31.37
N ILE A 295 14.80 -8.36 32.46
CA ILE A 295 14.24 -9.57 33.09
C ILE A 295 12.76 -9.78 32.75
N MET A 296 12.08 -8.80 32.13
CA MET A 296 10.67 -8.90 31.77
C MET A 296 10.36 -10.07 30.82
N LYS A 297 11.34 -10.52 30.03
CA LYS A 297 11.23 -11.71 29.18
C LYS A 297 10.96 -13.01 29.94
N TYR A 298 11.25 -13.05 31.24
CA TYR A 298 11.04 -14.23 32.10
C TYR A 298 9.65 -14.28 32.73
N ARG A 299 8.77 -13.31 32.45
CA ARG A 299 7.41 -13.30 33.01
C ARG A 299 6.63 -14.52 32.55
N THR A 300 6.20 -15.33 33.50
CA THR A 300 5.18 -16.35 33.29
C THR A 300 3.83 -15.65 33.20
N ARG A 301 3.37 -15.36 31.97
CA ARG A 301 1.99 -14.94 31.77
C ARG A 301 1.10 -16.08 32.27
N PRO A 302 0.05 -15.81 33.07
CA PRO A 302 -0.94 -16.84 33.37
C PRO A 302 -1.41 -17.39 32.02
N THR A 303 -1.29 -18.70 31.84
CA THR A 303 -1.92 -19.38 30.71
C THR A 303 -3.40 -19.04 30.80
N GLY A 304 -3.83 -18.08 29.98
CA GLY A 304 -5.24 -17.96 29.64
C GLY A 304 -5.72 -19.29 29.06
N PRO A 305 -7.04 -19.48 28.88
CA PRO A 305 -7.51 -20.63 28.15
C PRO A 305 -6.70 -20.74 26.85
N ALA A 306 -6.25 -21.95 26.55
CA ALA A 306 -5.46 -22.25 25.35
C ALA A 306 -6.04 -21.47 24.16
N PRO A 307 -5.21 -20.97 23.22
CA PRO A 307 -5.72 -20.44 21.97
C PRO A 307 -6.77 -21.42 21.47
N LEU A 308 -7.99 -20.92 21.22
CA LEU A 308 -9.09 -21.76 20.74
C LEU A 308 -8.52 -22.61 19.61
N PRO A 309 -8.72 -23.94 19.64
CA PRO A 309 -8.28 -24.77 18.53
C PRO A 309 -8.80 -24.15 17.23
N PRO A 310 -8.01 -24.18 16.14
CA PRO A 310 -8.42 -23.59 14.87
C PRO A 310 -9.83 -24.10 14.57
N LYS A 311 -10.72 -23.18 14.21
CA LYS A 311 -12.12 -23.48 13.92
C LYS A 311 -12.13 -24.36 12.66
N VAL A 312 -12.25 -25.66 12.84
CA VAL A 312 -12.41 -26.61 11.73
C VAL A 312 -13.84 -26.47 11.25
N LEU A 313 -14.02 -25.87 10.09
CA LEU A 313 -15.29 -25.80 9.39
C LEU A 313 -15.28 -26.94 8.37
N ASP A 314 -16.12 -27.95 8.59
CA ASP A 314 -16.43 -28.96 7.58
C ASP A 314 -17.48 -28.37 6.64
N VAL A 315 -17.04 -27.82 5.51
CA VAL A 315 -17.92 -27.21 4.50
C VAL A 315 -18.38 -28.31 3.58
N VAL A 316 -19.60 -28.79 3.77
CA VAL A 316 -20.26 -29.73 2.86
C VAL A 316 -20.76 -28.92 1.67
N GLU A 317 -20.18 -29.13 0.49
CA GLU A 317 -20.62 -28.47 -0.74
C GLU A 317 -21.85 -29.20 -1.31
N GLU A 318 -23.01 -28.54 -1.34
CA GLU A 318 -24.18 -29.00 -2.09
C GLU A 318 -24.13 -28.42 -3.52
N GLU A 319 -24.50 -29.21 -4.53
CA GLU A 319 -24.43 -28.79 -5.94
C GLU A 319 -25.31 -27.56 -6.24
N ALA A 320 -26.31 -27.30 -5.40
CA ALA A 320 -27.16 -26.11 -5.45
C ALA A 320 -26.43 -24.81 -5.06
N ASP A 321 -25.34 -24.90 -4.30
CA ASP A 321 -24.55 -23.76 -3.83
C ASP A 321 -23.43 -23.37 -4.81
N VAL A 322 -23.23 -24.16 -5.88
CA VAL A 322 -22.20 -23.90 -6.90
C VAL A 322 -22.71 -22.88 -7.92
N TYR A 323 -22.36 -21.62 -7.71
CA TYR A 323 -22.61 -20.55 -8.68
C TYR A 323 -21.47 -20.49 -9.72
N ARG A 324 -21.82 -20.55 -11.01
CA ARG A 324 -20.87 -20.38 -12.12
C ARG A 324 -21.16 -19.07 -12.83
N THR A 325 -20.20 -18.15 -12.81
CA THR A 325 -20.25 -16.90 -13.57
C THR A 325 -18.99 -16.72 -14.41
N GLN A 326 -19.10 -15.96 -15.50
CA GLN A 326 -17.95 -15.57 -16.29
C GLN A 326 -17.37 -14.28 -15.70
N TYR A 327 -16.32 -14.42 -14.90
CA TYR A 327 -15.58 -13.31 -14.34
C TYR A 327 -14.50 -12.85 -15.34
N ARG A 328 -14.59 -11.59 -15.81
CA ARG A 328 -13.54 -10.93 -16.59
C ARG A 328 -12.79 -9.99 -15.63
N PRO A 329 -11.48 -10.20 -15.39
CA PRO A 329 -10.72 -9.34 -14.48
C PRO A 329 -10.76 -7.89 -14.96
N ARG A 330 -11.05 -6.95 -14.05
CA ARG A 330 -10.84 -5.53 -14.32
C ARG A 330 -9.34 -5.26 -14.22
N PHE A 331 -8.66 -5.17 -15.36
CA PHE A 331 -7.25 -4.82 -15.39
C PHE A 331 -7.08 -3.39 -14.84
N ALA A 332 -6.32 -3.21 -13.76
CA ALA A 332 -5.98 -1.90 -13.22
C ALA A 332 -4.46 -1.83 -12.94
N GLY A 333 -3.71 -1.06 -13.73
CA GLY A 333 -2.28 -0.84 -13.49
C GLY A 333 -1.37 -1.09 -14.70
N LEU A 334 -0.24 -1.79 -14.50
CA LEU A 334 0.85 -1.96 -15.47
C LEU A 334 0.41 -2.54 -16.82
N GLU A 335 -0.53 -3.47 -16.83
CA GLU A 335 -1.09 -4.04 -18.08
C GLU A 335 -1.97 -3.02 -18.83
N LEU A 336 -2.62 -2.09 -18.13
CA LEU A 336 -3.36 -0.99 -18.76
C LEU A 336 -2.41 0.03 -19.40
N ILE A 337 -1.21 0.24 -18.82
CA ILE A 337 -0.15 1.06 -19.43
C ILE A 337 0.40 0.38 -20.69
N GLU A 338 0.65 -0.92 -20.64
CA GLU A 338 1.14 -1.69 -21.79
C GLU A 338 0.07 -1.81 -22.89
N TYR A 339 -1.17 -2.12 -22.53
CA TYR A 339 -2.32 -2.10 -23.43
C TYR A 339 -2.52 -0.71 -24.04
N ARG A 340 -2.50 0.36 -23.24
CA ARG A 340 -2.59 1.74 -23.73
C ARG A 340 -1.45 2.06 -24.69
N SER A 341 -0.22 1.67 -24.38
CA SER A 341 0.93 1.90 -25.26
C SER A 341 0.80 1.13 -26.58
N ARG A 342 0.29 -0.11 -26.55
CA ARG A 342 0.04 -0.93 -27.75
C ARG A 342 -1.07 -0.34 -28.60
N VAL A 343 -2.21 0.01 -27.99
CA VAL A 343 -3.33 0.69 -28.66
C VAL A 343 -2.84 2.00 -29.26
N GLN A 344 -2.12 2.84 -28.51
CA GLN A 344 -1.58 4.10 -28.99
C GLN A 344 -0.63 3.90 -30.18
N ALA A 345 0.28 2.93 -30.13
CA ALA A 345 1.21 2.66 -31.22
C ALA A 345 0.49 2.23 -32.51
N LEU A 346 -0.51 1.33 -32.38
CA LEU A 346 -1.33 0.88 -33.51
C LEU A 346 -2.14 2.03 -34.10
N LEU A 347 -2.87 2.75 -33.26
CA LEU A 347 -3.69 3.87 -33.70
C LEU A 347 -2.82 4.93 -34.38
N THR A 348 -1.66 5.29 -33.80
CA THR A 348 -0.74 6.28 -34.37
C THR A 348 -0.22 5.86 -35.74
N GLY A 349 0.12 4.57 -35.93
CA GLY A 349 0.55 4.04 -37.22
C GLY A 349 -0.55 4.01 -38.29
N LEU A 350 -1.82 3.99 -37.88
CA LEU A 350 -2.98 3.92 -38.77
C LEU A 350 -3.63 5.28 -39.06
N ILE A 351 -3.21 6.37 -38.39
CA ILE A 351 -3.78 7.72 -38.57
C ILE A 351 -3.75 8.16 -40.05
N ASP A 352 -2.63 8.00 -40.73
CA ASP A 352 -2.48 8.49 -42.11
C ASP A 352 -3.25 7.64 -43.14
N ALA A 353 -3.49 6.36 -42.83
CA ALA A 353 -4.16 5.41 -43.71
C ALA A 353 -5.69 5.39 -43.54
N THR A 354 -6.23 5.96 -42.45
CA THR A 354 -7.60 5.69 -42.02
C THR A 354 -8.41 6.99 -41.86
N PRO A 355 -9.36 7.30 -42.78
CA PRO A 355 -10.16 8.52 -42.73
C PRO A 355 -10.96 8.72 -41.42
N PRO A 356 -11.53 7.68 -40.78
CA PRO A 356 -12.16 7.82 -39.46
C PRO A 356 -11.20 8.34 -38.37
N LEU A 357 -9.96 7.88 -38.31
CA LEU A 357 -8.98 8.35 -37.31
C LEU A 357 -8.56 9.80 -37.54
N GLN A 358 -8.45 10.21 -38.81
CA GLN A 358 -8.17 11.61 -39.18
C GLN A 358 -9.29 12.54 -38.71
N LYS A 359 -10.55 12.13 -38.89
CA LYS A 359 -11.71 12.87 -38.37
C LYS A 359 -11.70 12.95 -36.84
N ILE A 360 -11.41 11.85 -36.14
CA ILE A 360 -11.33 11.82 -34.67
C ILE A 360 -10.25 12.78 -34.16
N ARG A 361 -9.06 12.78 -34.78
CA ARG A 361 -7.93 13.66 -34.46
C ARG A 361 -8.19 15.13 -34.79
N ALA A 362 -8.94 15.41 -35.85
CA ALA A 362 -9.37 16.76 -36.23
C ALA A 362 -10.59 17.27 -35.42
N GLY A 363 -11.09 16.49 -34.45
CA GLY A 363 -12.26 16.86 -33.65
C GLY A 363 -13.58 16.89 -34.44
N GLN A 364 -13.64 16.20 -35.58
CA GLN A 364 -14.84 16.10 -36.41
C GLN A 364 -15.73 14.91 -35.97
N PRO A 365 -17.06 14.99 -36.16
CA PRO A 365 -17.96 13.89 -35.85
C PRO A 365 -17.72 12.69 -36.80
N VAL A 366 -17.72 11.48 -36.23
CA VAL A 366 -17.61 10.21 -36.96
C VAL A 366 -18.92 9.45 -36.81
N THR A 367 -19.40 8.83 -37.89
CA THR A 367 -20.64 8.05 -37.86
C THR A 367 -20.40 6.67 -37.24
N ALA A 368 -21.44 6.06 -36.67
CA ALA A 368 -21.35 4.72 -36.09
C ALA A 368 -20.86 3.67 -37.12
N GLU A 369 -21.35 3.73 -38.36
CA GLU A 369 -20.91 2.81 -39.43
C GLU A 369 -19.43 2.96 -39.82
N GLU A 370 -18.88 4.18 -39.74
CA GLU A 370 -17.45 4.42 -39.98
C GLU A 370 -16.59 3.84 -38.86
N LEU A 371 -17.10 3.90 -37.63
CA LEU A 371 -16.44 3.39 -36.44
C LEU A 371 -16.47 1.86 -36.37
N ASP A 372 -17.62 1.23 -36.69
CA ASP A 372 -17.77 -0.23 -36.72
C ASP A 372 -16.87 -0.89 -37.79
N LYS A 373 -16.72 -0.25 -38.95
CA LYS A 373 -15.79 -0.72 -39.99
C LYS A 373 -14.34 -0.62 -39.54
N PHE A 374 -14.02 0.40 -38.75
CA PHE A 374 -12.68 0.59 -38.21
C PHE A 374 -12.36 -0.41 -37.10
N THR A 375 -13.28 -0.63 -36.15
CA THR A 375 -13.10 -1.63 -35.09
C THR A 375 -12.91 -3.02 -35.67
N ALA A 376 -13.70 -3.40 -36.68
CA ALA A 376 -13.55 -4.67 -37.40
C ALA A 376 -12.17 -4.81 -38.10
N LEU A 377 -11.61 -3.70 -38.61
CA LEU A 377 -10.29 -3.70 -39.25
C LEU A 377 -9.16 -3.89 -38.23
N VAL A 378 -9.27 -3.28 -37.05
CA VAL A 378 -8.31 -3.44 -35.96
C VAL A 378 -8.33 -4.86 -35.40
N LEU A 379 -9.52 -5.41 -35.14
CA LEU A 379 -9.72 -6.81 -34.73
C LEU A 379 -9.17 -7.81 -35.76
N ALA A 380 -9.19 -7.48 -37.06
CA ALA A 380 -8.65 -8.34 -38.11
C ALA A 380 -7.12 -8.31 -38.20
N GLN A 381 -6.47 -7.22 -37.80
CA GLN A 381 -5.00 -7.11 -37.76
C GLN A 381 -4.43 -7.66 -36.45
N GLU A 382 -5.12 -7.40 -35.33
CA GLU A 382 -4.72 -7.77 -33.98
C GLU A 382 -5.91 -8.45 -33.29
N PRO A 383 -6.03 -9.79 -33.37
CA PRO A 383 -7.17 -10.54 -32.83
C PRO A 383 -7.37 -10.38 -31.32
N ASP A 384 -6.29 -10.04 -30.62
CA ASP A 384 -6.25 -9.91 -29.16
C ASP A 384 -6.62 -8.49 -28.69
N LEU A 385 -7.02 -7.58 -29.59
CA LEU A 385 -7.27 -6.17 -29.28
C LEU A 385 -8.67 -5.73 -29.75
N ASP A 386 -9.64 -5.80 -28.85
CA ASP A 386 -10.97 -5.22 -29.06
C ASP A 386 -10.97 -3.77 -28.58
N LEU A 387 -11.23 -2.84 -29.51
CA LEU A 387 -11.33 -1.41 -29.18
C LEU A 387 -12.56 -1.10 -28.32
N THR A 388 -13.57 -1.98 -28.30
CA THR A 388 -14.75 -1.82 -27.45
C THR A 388 -14.37 -1.87 -25.96
N ASP A 389 -13.28 -2.56 -25.62
CA ASP A 389 -12.75 -2.60 -24.25
C ASP A 389 -12.34 -1.20 -23.75
N LEU A 390 -12.02 -0.26 -24.65
CA LEU A 390 -11.73 1.14 -24.28
C LEU A 390 -12.92 1.83 -23.59
N LEU A 391 -14.15 1.44 -23.89
CA LEU A 391 -15.34 1.98 -23.23
C LEU A 391 -15.45 1.53 -21.77
N GLU A 392 -14.90 0.36 -21.46
CA GLU A 392 -14.89 -0.20 -20.11
C GLU A 392 -13.73 0.38 -19.28
N TYR A 393 -12.57 0.62 -19.90
CA TYR A 393 -11.41 1.22 -19.24
C TYR A 393 -11.50 2.75 -19.06
N TYR A 394 -12.28 3.45 -19.89
CA TYR A 394 -12.46 4.91 -19.82
C TYR A 394 -13.94 5.28 -19.65
N PRO A 395 -14.54 5.03 -18.46
CA PRO A 395 -15.95 5.30 -18.20
C PRO A 395 -16.31 6.80 -18.33
N GLU A 396 -15.33 7.68 -18.14
CA GLU A 396 -15.40 9.15 -18.35
C GLU A 396 -15.88 9.52 -19.77
N THR A 397 -15.72 8.62 -20.75
CA THR A 397 -15.98 8.89 -22.19
C THR A 397 -17.45 8.79 -22.59
N ALA A 398 -18.37 8.64 -21.62
CA ALA A 398 -19.82 8.57 -21.81
C ALA A 398 -20.25 7.46 -22.80
N GLY A 399 -19.48 6.38 -22.92
CA GLY A 399 -19.78 5.27 -23.83
C GLY A 399 -19.48 5.57 -25.31
N ASN A 400 -18.80 6.67 -25.63
CA ASN A 400 -18.47 7.03 -27.00
C ASN A 400 -17.04 6.61 -27.36
N LEU A 401 -16.94 5.60 -28.23
CA LEU A 401 -15.65 5.02 -28.62
C LEU A 401 -14.77 6.02 -29.39
N ALA A 402 -15.35 6.97 -30.11
CA ALA A 402 -14.58 8.02 -30.78
C ALA A 402 -13.90 8.99 -29.78
N VAL A 403 -14.52 9.21 -28.61
CA VAL A 403 -13.95 10.03 -27.53
C VAL A 403 -12.85 9.24 -26.82
N ALA A 404 -13.06 7.94 -26.56
CA ALA A 404 -12.04 7.06 -25.98
C ALA A 404 -10.82 6.89 -26.88
N ILE A 405 -11.00 6.80 -28.20
CA ILE A 405 -9.88 6.80 -29.15
C ILE A 405 -9.15 8.14 -29.11
N ARG A 406 -9.88 9.26 -29.06
CA ARG A 406 -9.29 10.62 -29.01
C ARG A 406 -8.44 10.84 -27.76
N SER A 407 -8.83 10.31 -26.60
CA SER A 407 -8.05 10.46 -25.36
C SER A 407 -6.69 9.75 -25.41
N ILE A 408 -6.54 8.78 -26.33
CA ILE A 408 -5.30 8.01 -26.52
C ILE A 408 -4.39 8.66 -27.58
N ILE A 409 -4.96 9.18 -28.67
CA ILE A 409 -4.17 9.72 -29.80
C ILE A 409 -3.94 11.24 -29.75
N GLY A 410 -4.65 11.95 -28.87
CA GLY A 410 -4.60 13.40 -28.76
C GLY A 410 -5.30 14.14 -29.91
N LEU A 411 -5.34 15.48 -29.82
CA LEU A 411 -5.91 16.36 -30.85
C LEU A 411 -4.83 16.94 -31.76
N ASP A 412 -5.23 17.28 -32.99
CA ASP A 412 -4.36 17.96 -33.92
C ASP A 412 -3.94 19.37 -33.43
N ALA A 413 -2.64 19.66 -33.53
CA ALA A 413 -2.04 20.87 -32.97
C ALA A 413 -2.52 22.15 -33.68
N GLU A 414 -2.81 22.10 -34.98
CA GLU A 414 -3.35 23.26 -35.70
C GLU A 414 -4.77 23.57 -35.25
N THR A 415 -5.58 22.53 -35.05
CA THR A 415 -6.97 22.65 -34.59
C THR A 415 -7.06 23.26 -33.19
N VAL A 416 -6.24 22.78 -32.25
CA VAL A 416 -6.17 23.31 -30.88
C VAL A 416 -5.70 24.77 -30.90
N ASN A 417 -4.60 25.07 -31.62
CA ASN A 417 -4.06 26.42 -31.69
C ASN A 417 -5.04 27.42 -32.32
N ALA A 418 -5.78 27.05 -33.36
CA ALA A 418 -6.74 27.94 -34.02
C ALA A 418 -7.83 28.44 -33.07
N ARG A 419 -8.39 27.56 -32.21
CA ARG A 419 -9.44 27.96 -31.25
C ARG A 419 -8.93 28.88 -30.16
N PHE A 420 -7.76 28.58 -29.59
CA PHE A 420 -7.16 29.44 -28.56
C PHE A 420 -6.59 30.74 -29.14
N THR A 421 -6.24 30.78 -30.43
CA THR A 421 -5.79 32.01 -31.11
C THR A 421 -6.95 33.01 -31.26
N ALA A 422 -8.17 32.54 -31.53
CA ALA A 422 -9.36 33.40 -31.55
C ALA A 422 -9.59 34.08 -30.19
N PHE A 423 -9.51 33.30 -29.10
CA PHE A 423 -9.62 33.81 -27.72
C PHE A 423 -8.51 34.83 -27.39
N ALA A 424 -7.26 34.53 -27.75
CA ALA A 424 -6.13 35.41 -27.50
C ALA A 424 -6.16 36.71 -28.33
N HIS A 425 -6.91 36.75 -29.44
CA HIS A 425 -7.14 37.98 -30.21
C HIS A 425 -8.27 38.84 -29.64
N GLN A 426 -9.22 38.23 -28.93
CA GLN A 426 -10.37 38.91 -28.33
C GLN A 426 -10.00 39.64 -27.02
N TYR A 427 -9.03 39.09 -26.27
CA TYR A 427 -8.60 39.63 -24.98
C TYR A 427 -7.11 40.01 -24.97
N THR A 428 -6.76 41.08 -24.24
CA THR A 428 -5.36 41.46 -24.01
C THR A 428 -4.78 40.71 -22.81
N LEU A 429 -4.29 39.49 -23.08
CA LEU A 429 -3.85 38.56 -22.05
C LEU A 429 -2.48 38.93 -21.45
N ASN A 430 -2.32 38.71 -20.14
CA ASN A 430 -1.06 38.89 -19.43
C ASN A 430 -0.16 37.62 -19.52
N SER A 431 1.10 37.72 -19.06
CA SER A 431 2.07 36.62 -19.15
C SER A 431 1.65 35.34 -18.40
N THR A 432 0.90 35.48 -17.30
CA THR A 432 0.41 34.34 -16.50
C THR A 432 -0.74 33.65 -17.22
N GLN A 433 -1.68 34.42 -17.77
CA GLN A 433 -2.78 33.92 -18.60
C GLN A 433 -2.28 33.21 -19.85
N LEU A 434 -1.28 33.77 -20.55
CA LEU A 434 -0.66 33.11 -21.71
C LEU A 434 -0.01 31.78 -21.35
N ARG A 435 0.69 31.71 -20.22
CA ARG A 435 1.26 30.44 -19.70
C ARG A 435 0.19 29.42 -19.36
N PHE A 436 -0.91 29.84 -18.76
CA PHE A 436 -2.04 28.96 -18.47
C PHE A 436 -2.64 28.39 -19.76
N LEU A 437 -2.84 29.22 -20.78
CA LEU A 437 -3.29 28.77 -22.10
C LEU A 437 -2.31 27.78 -22.75
N ASP A 438 -1.00 28.00 -22.62
CA ASP A 438 -0.01 27.07 -23.19
C ASP A 438 0.01 25.73 -22.46
N LEU A 439 -0.17 25.70 -21.13
CA LEU A 439 -0.36 24.45 -20.38
C LEU A 439 -1.62 23.72 -20.84
N LEU A 440 -2.72 24.44 -21.00
CA LEU A 440 -4.00 23.90 -21.46
C LEU A 440 -3.89 23.32 -22.89
N LYS A 441 -3.28 24.07 -23.82
CA LYS A 441 -3.03 23.61 -25.20
C LYS A 441 -2.17 22.35 -25.24
N ASN A 442 -1.11 22.29 -24.44
CA ASN A 442 -0.24 21.12 -24.37
C ASN A 442 -0.99 19.90 -23.82
N HIS A 443 -1.77 20.09 -22.76
CA HIS A 443 -2.57 19.01 -22.18
C HIS A 443 -3.62 18.49 -23.17
N ILE A 444 -4.38 19.37 -23.82
CA ILE A 444 -5.40 18.98 -24.82
C ILE A 444 -4.76 18.32 -26.05
N ARG A 445 -3.56 18.76 -26.46
CA ARG A 445 -2.82 18.11 -27.55
C ARG A 445 -2.44 16.68 -27.19
N ASP A 446 -1.96 16.46 -25.97
CA ASP A 446 -1.38 15.18 -25.56
C ASP A 446 -2.45 14.18 -25.09
N PHE A 447 -3.57 14.66 -24.52
CA PHE A 447 -4.63 13.83 -23.93
C PHE A 447 -6.02 14.00 -24.56
N GLY A 448 -6.19 14.90 -25.54
CA GLY A 448 -7.40 15.03 -26.36
C GLY A 448 -8.61 15.70 -25.67
N ALA A 449 -8.67 15.69 -24.35
CA ALA A 449 -9.68 16.37 -23.53
C ALA A 449 -9.07 16.74 -22.17
N ILE A 450 -9.77 17.59 -21.42
CA ILE A 450 -9.46 17.89 -20.03
C ILE A 450 -10.78 18.01 -19.26
N GLU A 451 -10.83 17.44 -18.05
CA GLU A 451 -11.97 17.59 -17.15
C GLU A 451 -11.88 18.92 -16.41
N LEU A 452 -13.03 19.53 -16.12
CA LEU A 452 -13.06 20.84 -15.47
C LEU A 452 -12.40 20.84 -14.10
N ASP A 453 -12.55 19.74 -13.34
CA ASP A 453 -11.94 19.61 -12.02
C ASP A 453 -10.41 19.62 -12.08
N GLN A 454 -9.80 19.13 -13.17
CA GLN A 454 -8.35 19.11 -13.37
C GLN A 454 -7.76 20.52 -13.56
N LEU A 455 -8.58 21.52 -13.92
CA LEU A 455 -8.14 22.93 -14.00
C LEU A 455 -7.81 23.52 -12.61
N TYR A 456 -8.25 22.84 -11.54
CA TYR A 456 -7.99 23.18 -10.14
C TYR A 456 -6.97 22.25 -9.48
N GLU A 457 -6.22 21.48 -10.29
CA GLU A 457 -5.15 20.59 -9.83
C GLU A 457 -3.78 21.01 -10.41
N THR A 458 -2.69 20.38 -9.94
CA THR A 458 -1.35 20.58 -10.51
C THR A 458 -1.32 19.96 -11.93
N PRO A 459 -0.84 20.66 -12.98
CA PRO A 459 0.10 21.79 -13.00
C PRO A 459 -0.53 23.19 -13.01
N PHE A 460 -1.86 23.32 -13.08
CA PHE A 460 -2.55 24.60 -13.17
C PHE A 460 -2.48 25.39 -11.86
N THR A 461 -2.60 24.71 -10.72
CA THR A 461 -2.44 25.33 -9.39
C THR A 461 -1.03 25.82 -9.06
N ALA A 462 -0.04 25.47 -9.89
CA ALA A 462 1.32 26.01 -9.76
C ALA A 462 1.43 27.46 -10.26
N LEU A 463 0.48 27.92 -11.08
CA LEU A 463 0.42 29.30 -11.56
C LEU A 463 -0.33 30.21 -10.58
N ASP A 464 -1.46 29.74 -10.07
CA ASP A 464 -2.21 30.39 -9.00
C ASP A 464 -2.92 29.33 -8.14
N LYS A 465 -2.97 29.55 -6.82
CA LYS A 465 -3.58 28.65 -5.84
C LYS A 465 -5.08 28.41 -6.08
N ASP A 466 -5.76 29.37 -6.71
CA ASP A 466 -7.18 29.32 -7.00
C ASP A 466 -7.45 28.86 -8.46
N GLY A 467 -6.42 28.32 -9.15
CA GLY A 467 -6.54 27.69 -10.46
C GLY A 467 -7.00 28.63 -11.57
N LEU A 468 -8.02 28.20 -12.33
CA LEU A 468 -8.64 28.99 -13.41
C LEU A 468 -9.09 30.37 -12.92
N ASP A 469 -9.82 30.41 -11.80
CA ASP A 469 -10.44 31.63 -11.27
C ASP A 469 -9.40 32.62 -10.71
N GLY A 470 -8.26 32.10 -10.23
CA GLY A 470 -7.12 32.92 -9.81
C GLY A 470 -6.39 33.59 -10.98
N VAL A 471 -6.27 32.89 -12.12
CA VAL A 471 -5.56 33.40 -13.31
C VAL A 471 -6.46 34.28 -14.19
N PHE A 472 -7.77 34.00 -14.22
CA PHE A 472 -8.78 34.74 -14.96
C PHE A 472 -9.82 35.33 -14.00
N PRO A 473 -9.52 36.49 -13.36
CA PRO A 473 -10.45 37.13 -12.41
C PRO A 473 -11.69 37.76 -13.07
N ASP A 474 -11.74 37.80 -14.40
CA ASP A 474 -12.92 38.20 -15.17
C ASP A 474 -13.78 36.97 -15.46
N GLU A 475 -14.94 36.87 -14.80
CA GLU A 475 -15.87 35.73 -14.91
C GLU A 475 -16.22 35.42 -16.37
N HIS A 476 -16.37 36.44 -17.22
CA HIS A 476 -16.68 36.21 -18.64
C HIS A 476 -15.52 35.56 -19.41
N GLN A 477 -14.28 35.86 -19.06
CA GLN A 477 -13.11 35.21 -19.67
C GLN A 477 -12.98 33.76 -19.22
N ALA A 478 -13.27 33.49 -17.94
CA ALA A 478 -13.27 32.13 -17.39
C ALA A 478 -14.37 31.27 -18.02
N GLU A 479 -15.60 31.79 -18.13
CA GLU A 479 -16.73 31.10 -18.77
C GLU A 479 -16.47 30.79 -20.25
N GLU A 480 -15.92 31.74 -21.02
CA GLU A 480 -15.59 31.51 -22.43
C GLU A 480 -14.46 30.50 -22.60
N LEU A 481 -13.48 30.49 -21.69
CA LEU A 481 -12.41 29.50 -21.69
C LEU A 481 -12.92 28.09 -21.37
N VAL A 482 -13.84 27.97 -20.39
CA VAL A 482 -14.54 26.73 -20.07
C VAL A 482 -15.33 26.24 -21.28
N ALA A 483 -16.07 27.12 -21.95
CA ALA A 483 -16.81 26.76 -23.16
C ALA A 483 -15.90 26.25 -24.30
N ILE A 484 -14.71 26.85 -24.47
CA ILE A 484 -13.70 26.37 -25.42
C ILE A 484 -13.21 24.97 -25.01
N VAL A 485 -12.94 24.73 -23.73
CA VAL A 485 -12.52 23.42 -23.22
C VAL A 485 -13.61 22.36 -23.43
N GLU A 486 -14.85 22.64 -23.04
CA GLU A 486 -16.00 21.75 -23.22
C GLU A 486 -16.25 21.42 -24.70
N SER A 487 -15.96 22.37 -25.59
CA SER A 487 -16.12 22.17 -27.04
C SER A 487 -15.18 21.11 -27.63
N PHE A 488 -14.11 20.72 -26.91
CA PHE A 488 -13.25 19.58 -27.28
C PHE A 488 -13.76 18.26 -26.68
N SER A 489 -14.48 18.33 -25.56
CA SER A 489 -15.08 17.20 -24.84
C SER A 489 -16.46 16.80 -25.39
N ALA A 490 -17.09 17.62 -26.24
CA ALA A 490 -18.46 17.43 -26.73
C ALA A 490 -18.65 16.19 -27.64
N GLY A 491 -18.87 15.06 -26.98
CA GLY A 491 -19.76 13.96 -27.37
C GLY A 491 -20.78 13.60 -26.27
N SER A 492 -20.83 14.37 -25.17
CA SER A 492 -21.73 14.12 -24.04
C SER A 492 -23.16 14.57 -24.35
N PRO A 493 -24.19 13.71 -24.22
CA PRO A 493 -25.57 14.14 -24.33
C PRO A 493 -25.90 15.09 -23.18
N THR A 494 -26.49 16.23 -23.55
CA THR A 494 -27.06 17.24 -22.66
C THR A 494 -27.87 16.56 -21.55
N LYS A 495 -27.45 16.70 -20.29
CA LYS A 495 -28.31 16.38 -19.14
C LYS A 495 -29.52 17.31 -19.20
N ILE A 496 -30.65 16.78 -19.66
CA ILE A 496 -31.95 17.43 -19.53
C ILE A 496 -32.28 17.40 -18.04
N ALA A 497 -32.42 18.60 -17.45
CA ALA A 497 -32.82 18.77 -16.07
C ALA A 497 -34.23 18.21 -15.83
N THR A 498 -34.37 17.45 -14.74
CA THR A 498 -35.63 17.23 -14.02
C THR A 498 -35.43 17.55 -12.57
#